data_AF-A0AAP3YIE1-F1
#
_entry.id   AF-A0AAP3YIE1-F1
#
_cell.length_a   1.000
_cell.length_b   1.000
_cell.length_c   1.000
_cell.angle_alpha   90.00
_cell.angle_beta   90.00
_cell.angle_gamma   90.00
#
_symmetry.space_group_name_H-M   'P 1'
#
loop_
_entity.id
_entity.type
_entity.pdbx_description
1 polymer ?
#
loop_
_entity_poly.entity_id
_entity_poly.type
_entity_poly.pdbx_seq_one_letter_code
_entity_poly.pdbx_strand_id
1 'polypeptide(L)'
;HAIAKDYRTVMLNYRNGINKGLYKIMSKMGISTIASYRCSKLFEAVGLHDDVVGLCFQGAVSRIGGASFEDFQQDLLNLSKRAWLARKPISQGGLLKYVHGGEYHAYNPDVVRTLQQAVQSGEYSDYQEYAKLVNERPATTLRDLLAITPGENAVNIADVEPASEL
;
A
#
# COMPACT_ATOMS: atom_id res chain seq x y z
N HIS A 1 0.62 -30.81 15.05
CA HIS A 1 1.74 -30.45 14.15
C HIS A 1 1.20 -29.79 12.90
N ALA A 2 1.50 -28.51 12.66
CA ALA A 2 0.83 -27.70 11.63
C ALA A 2 1.06 -28.18 10.17
N ILE A 3 2.07 -29.03 9.93
CA ILE A 3 2.35 -29.62 8.62
C ILE A 3 2.78 -31.08 8.83
N ALA A 4 1.95 -32.03 8.42
CA ALA A 4 2.24 -33.47 8.46
C ALA A 4 2.90 -33.93 7.14
N LYS A 5 4.02 -33.32 6.76
CA LYS A 5 4.82 -33.67 5.57
C LYS A 5 6.30 -33.64 5.93
N ASP A 6 7.10 -34.47 5.27
CA ASP A 6 8.54 -34.47 5.45
C ASP A 6 9.17 -33.15 4.93
N TYR A 7 10.34 -32.80 5.46
CA TYR A 7 11.03 -31.56 5.14
C TYR A 7 11.28 -31.39 3.64
N ARG A 8 11.68 -32.44 2.94
CA ARG A 8 11.96 -32.40 1.50
C ARG A 8 10.69 -32.03 0.73
N THR A 9 9.56 -32.65 1.05
CA THR A 9 8.27 -32.34 0.43
C THR A 9 7.86 -30.89 0.67
N VAL A 10 8.04 -30.36 1.90
CA VAL A 10 7.73 -28.96 2.21
C VAL A 10 8.60 -28.00 1.39
N MET A 11 9.91 -28.25 1.29
CA MET A 11 10.83 -27.42 0.50
C MET A 11 10.50 -27.46 -1.00
N LEU A 12 10.13 -28.62 -1.53
CA LEU A 12 9.69 -28.75 -2.93
C LEU A 12 8.42 -27.93 -3.20
N ASN A 13 7.44 -27.96 -2.28
CA ASN A 13 6.22 -27.17 -2.40
C ASN A 13 6.50 -25.67 -2.41
N TYR A 14 7.39 -25.20 -1.52
CA TYR A 14 7.82 -23.80 -1.47
C TYR A 14 8.46 -23.36 -2.79
N ARG A 15 9.42 -24.13 -3.32
CA ARG A 15 10.07 -23.85 -4.60
C ARG A 15 9.06 -23.83 -5.75
N ASN A 16 8.13 -24.77 -5.78
CA ASN A 16 7.08 -24.80 -6.79
C ASN A 16 6.15 -23.58 -6.69
N GLY A 17 5.87 -23.10 -5.49
CA GLY A 17 5.13 -21.86 -5.25
C GLY A 17 5.85 -20.64 -5.83
N ILE A 18 7.16 -20.51 -5.56
CA ILE A 18 7.99 -19.44 -6.15
C ILE A 18 7.98 -19.51 -7.67
N ASN A 19 8.21 -20.70 -8.26
CA ASN A 19 8.24 -20.86 -9.72
C ASN A 19 6.92 -20.44 -10.36
N LYS A 20 5.77 -20.87 -9.81
CA LYS A 20 4.46 -20.44 -10.29
C LYS A 20 4.26 -18.92 -10.17
N GLY A 21 4.74 -18.32 -9.08
CA GLY A 21 4.72 -16.87 -8.89
C GLY A 21 5.52 -16.12 -9.95
N LEU A 22 6.76 -16.56 -10.22
CA LEU A 22 7.63 -15.98 -11.25
C LEU A 22 6.99 -16.10 -12.64
N TYR A 23 6.48 -17.27 -13.01
CA TYR A 23 5.80 -17.46 -14.30
C TYR A 23 4.59 -16.54 -14.45
N LYS A 24 3.81 -16.37 -13.39
CA LYS A 24 2.66 -15.45 -13.37
C LYS A 24 3.10 -13.99 -13.54
N ILE A 25 4.22 -13.57 -12.95
CA ILE A 25 4.73 -12.20 -13.10
C ILE A 25 5.19 -11.97 -14.55
N MET A 26 6.00 -12.88 -15.09
CA MET A 26 6.52 -12.78 -16.45
C MET A 26 5.40 -12.79 -17.51
N SER A 27 4.38 -13.64 -17.31
CA SER A 27 3.28 -13.77 -18.26
C SER A 27 2.38 -12.52 -18.33
N LYS A 28 2.36 -11.67 -17.30
CA LYS A 28 1.63 -10.38 -17.34
C LYS A 28 2.17 -9.44 -18.43
N MET A 29 3.44 -9.56 -18.76
CA MET A 29 4.11 -8.79 -19.81
C MET A 29 4.34 -9.61 -21.10
N GLY A 30 3.77 -10.81 -21.18
CA GLY A 30 3.91 -11.70 -22.34
C GLY A 30 5.29 -12.34 -22.50
N ILE A 31 6.12 -12.39 -21.44
CA ILE A 31 7.48 -12.95 -21.50
C ILE A 31 7.47 -14.43 -21.16
N SER A 32 8.01 -15.25 -22.07
CA SER A 32 8.02 -16.71 -21.94
C SER A 32 9.34 -17.29 -21.39
N THR A 33 10.44 -16.52 -21.37
CA THR A 33 11.74 -17.03 -20.90
C THR A 33 12.33 -16.16 -19.79
N ILE A 34 12.88 -16.81 -18.76
CA ILE A 34 13.53 -16.10 -17.64
C ILE A 34 14.78 -15.35 -18.10
N ALA A 35 15.45 -15.85 -19.14
CA ALA A 35 16.62 -15.22 -19.73
C ALA A 35 16.31 -13.81 -20.26
N SER A 36 15.18 -13.64 -20.94
CA SER A 36 14.71 -12.34 -21.43
C SER A 36 14.18 -11.44 -20.30
N TYR A 37 13.58 -12.03 -19.27
CA TYR A 37 13.09 -11.26 -18.11
C TYR A 37 14.23 -10.72 -17.24
N ARG A 38 15.32 -11.47 -17.10
CA ARG A 38 16.47 -11.08 -16.30
C ARG A 38 17.05 -9.77 -16.80
N CYS A 39 17.27 -8.82 -15.88
CA CYS A 39 17.80 -7.48 -16.17
C CYS A 39 16.91 -6.61 -17.09
N SER A 40 15.69 -7.03 -17.41
CA SER A 40 14.75 -6.24 -18.23
C SER A 40 14.23 -4.98 -17.53
N LYS A 41 14.36 -4.91 -16.20
CA LYS A 41 13.89 -3.77 -15.36
C LYS A 41 12.41 -3.45 -15.57
N LEU A 42 11.60 -4.49 -15.80
CA LEU A 42 10.13 -4.38 -15.96
C LEU A 42 9.44 -4.16 -14.61
N PHE A 43 9.72 -3.02 -14.01
CA PHE A 43 9.08 -2.48 -12.82
C PHE A 43 9.16 -0.94 -12.86
N GLU A 44 8.38 -0.30 -12.01
CA GLU A 44 8.46 1.13 -11.76
C GLU A 44 8.83 1.37 -10.30
N ALA A 45 9.77 2.28 -10.05
CA ALA A 45 10.14 2.72 -8.72
C ALA A 45 9.27 3.91 -8.32
N VAL A 46 8.58 3.79 -7.19
CA VAL A 46 7.77 4.86 -6.61
C VAL A 46 8.26 5.13 -5.20
N GLY A 47 8.59 6.38 -4.89
CA GLY A 47 9.05 6.79 -3.56
C GLY A 47 10.53 6.53 -3.27
N LEU A 48 11.37 6.40 -4.30
CA LEU A 48 12.83 6.27 -4.16
C LEU A 48 13.51 7.57 -4.62
N HIS A 49 14.50 8.06 -3.89
CA HIS A 49 15.28 9.22 -4.29
C HIS A 49 16.08 8.93 -5.59
N ASP A 50 16.33 9.97 -6.38
CA ASP A 50 17.00 9.87 -7.67
C ASP A 50 18.41 9.27 -7.56
N ASP A 51 19.15 9.57 -6.49
CA ASP A 51 20.48 8.99 -6.24
C ASP A 51 20.42 7.46 -6.08
N VAL A 52 19.38 6.95 -5.41
CA VAL A 52 19.18 5.51 -5.21
C VAL A 52 18.82 4.85 -6.53
N VAL A 53 17.91 5.45 -7.29
CA VAL A 53 17.51 4.95 -8.61
C VAL A 53 18.69 4.99 -9.57
N GLY A 54 19.47 6.08 -9.58
CA GLY A 54 20.64 6.26 -10.43
C GLY A 54 21.73 5.23 -10.16
N LEU A 55 22.02 4.93 -8.89
CA LEU A 55 23.06 3.97 -8.52
C LEU A 55 22.60 2.51 -8.66
N CYS A 56 21.41 2.17 -8.14
CA CYS A 56 20.98 0.78 -7.96
C CYS A 56 20.08 0.27 -9.10
N PHE A 57 19.34 1.17 -9.76
CA PHE A 57 18.27 0.83 -10.69
C PHE A 57 18.34 1.65 -11.99
N GLN A 58 19.55 1.98 -12.45
CA GLN A 58 19.77 2.85 -13.60
C GLN A 58 18.87 2.49 -14.79
N GLY A 59 18.06 3.44 -15.27
CA GLY A 59 17.14 3.22 -16.39
C GLY A 59 15.78 2.59 -16.03
N ALA A 60 15.50 2.34 -14.75
CA ALA A 60 14.14 2.09 -14.28
C ALA A 60 13.32 3.39 -14.29
N VAL A 61 12.02 3.30 -14.54
CA VAL A 61 11.12 4.46 -14.47
C VAL A 61 10.93 4.82 -13.00
N SER A 62 11.12 6.10 -12.67
CA SER A 62 10.72 6.67 -11.38
C SER A 62 10.20 8.09 -11.58
N ARG A 63 8.96 8.32 -11.17
CA ARG A 63 8.25 9.61 -11.37
C ARG A 63 8.04 10.38 -10.08
N ILE A 64 8.06 9.66 -8.96
CA ILE A 64 7.82 10.19 -7.63
C ILE A 64 9.03 9.82 -6.81
N GLY A 65 9.83 10.83 -6.46
CA GLY A 65 10.98 10.69 -5.58
C GLY A 65 10.56 10.35 -4.15
N GLY A 66 11.53 10.03 -3.30
CA GLY A 66 11.25 9.73 -1.90
C GLY A 66 12.50 9.37 -1.13
N ALA A 67 12.51 8.18 -0.53
CA ALA A 67 13.51 7.74 0.43
C ALA A 67 14.92 7.66 -0.17
N SER A 68 15.87 8.22 0.57
CA SER A 68 17.32 8.23 0.32
C SER A 68 18.02 7.03 0.95
N PHE A 69 19.34 6.92 0.75
CA PHE A 69 20.13 5.86 1.41
C PHE A 69 20.12 6.01 2.93
N GLU A 70 20.12 7.23 3.44
CA GLU A 70 20.07 7.56 4.86
C GLU A 70 18.76 7.06 5.49
N ASP A 71 17.63 7.23 4.79
CA ASP A 71 16.32 6.74 5.24
C ASP A 71 16.31 5.21 5.35
N PHE A 72 16.81 4.51 4.32
CA PHE A 72 16.91 3.05 4.37
C PHE A 72 17.86 2.54 5.46
N GLN A 73 18.99 3.23 5.65
CA GLN A 73 19.90 2.92 6.74
C GLN A 73 19.20 3.08 8.10
N GLN A 74 18.45 4.17 8.29
CA GLN A 74 17.75 4.43 9.53
C GLN A 74 16.66 3.38 9.81
N ASP A 75 15.92 2.95 8.78
CA ASP A 75 14.95 1.86 8.88
C ASP A 75 15.58 0.53 9.25
N LEU A 76 16.73 0.19 8.65
CA LEU A 76 17.50 -1.01 8.98
C LEU A 76 18.00 -0.97 10.43
N LEU A 77 18.47 0.18 10.92
CA LEU A 77 18.87 0.36 12.31
C LEU A 77 17.69 0.18 13.27
N ASN A 78 16.53 0.76 12.94
CA ASN A 78 15.31 0.64 13.73
C ASN A 78 14.78 -0.80 13.77
N LEU A 79 14.86 -1.52 12.64
CA LEU A 79 14.52 -2.94 12.57
C LEU A 79 15.49 -3.79 13.39
N SER A 80 16.79 -3.59 13.22
CA SER A 80 17.85 -4.32 13.93
C SER A 80 17.68 -4.17 15.45
N LYS A 81 17.53 -2.94 15.95
CA LYS A 81 17.27 -2.68 17.38
C LYS A 81 16.06 -3.45 17.91
N ARG A 82 14.99 -3.62 17.11
CA ARG A 82 13.81 -4.38 17.53
C ARG A 82 14.04 -5.88 17.48
N ALA A 83 14.67 -6.39 16.42
CA ALA A 83 14.88 -7.82 16.19
C ALA A 83 15.76 -8.47 17.29
N TRP A 84 16.72 -7.73 17.83
CA TRP A 84 17.63 -8.22 18.87
C TRP A 84 17.08 -8.08 20.30
N LEU A 85 15.90 -7.50 20.49
CA LEU A 85 15.26 -7.44 21.81
C LEU A 85 14.55 -8.77 22.08
N ALA A 86 15.17 -9.66 22.84
CA ALA A 86 14.62 -10.98 23.19
C ALA A 86 13.20 -10.92 23.79
N ARG A 87 12.86 -9.83 24.51
CA ARG A 87 11.53 -9.61 25.09
C ARG A 87 10.44 -9.24 24.08
N LYS A 88 10.80 -8.97 22.82
CA LYS A 88 9.86 -8.58 21.76
C LYS A 88 9.74 -9.72 20.75
N PRO A 89 8.66 -10.51 20.78
CA PRO A 89 8.41 -11.53 19.76
C PRO A 89 8.06 -10.89 18.41
N ILE A 90 8.04 -11.70 17.36
CA ILE A 90 7.54 -11.29 16.04
C ILE A 90 6.09 -10.83 16.18
N SER A 91 5.81 -9.61 15.75
CA SER A 91 4.45 -9.08 15.73
C SER A 91 3.59 -9.81 14.69
N GLN A 92 2.30 -9.96 14.97
CA GLN A 92 1.32 -10.47 13.99
C GLN A 92 1.35 -9.68 12.67
N GLY A 93 1.73 -8.40 12.73
CA GLY A 93 1.70 -7.48 11.60
C GLY A 93 0.27 -7.07 11.26
N GLY A 94 0.12 -6.28 10.21
CA GLY A 94 -1.18 -5.83 9.72
C GLY A 94 -1.21 -5.62 8.21
N LEU A 95 -0.18 -6.03 7.46
CA LEU A 95 -0.05 -5.63 6.06
C LEU A 95 -1.17 -6.20 5.16
N LEU A 96 -1.50 -7.48 5.32
CA LEU A 96 -2.49 -8.15 4.46
C LEU A 96 -3.93 -8.06 4.99
N LYS A 97 -4.09 -7.80 6.28
CA LYS A 97 -5.39 -7.75 6.96
C LYS A 97 -5.29 -6.79 8.12
N TYR A 98 -6.36 -6.03 8.33
CA TYR A 98 -6.51 -5.16 9.49
C TYR A 98 -6.25 -5.91 10.80
N VAL A 99 -5.37 -5.35 11.61
CA VAL A 99 -5.10 -5.73 12.98
C VAL A 99 -5.12 -4.45 13.81
N HIS A 100 -5.86 -4.46 14.92
CA HIS A 100 -5.99 -3.29 15.77
C HIS A 100 -4.62 -2.86 16.32
N GLY A 101 -4.28 -1.58 16.18
CA GLY A 101 -2.96 -1.04 16.55
C GLY A 101 -1.81 -1.43 15.59
N GLY A 102 -2.11 -2.04 14.45
CA GLY A 102 -1.15 -2.35 13.39
C GLY A 102 -1.09 -1.27 12.30
N GLU A 103 -0.75 -1.70 11.08
CA GLU A 103 -0.79 -0.85 9.89
C GLU A 103 -2.18 -0.24 9.68
N TYR A 104 -2.24 1.00 9.18
CA TYR A 104 -3.50 1.64 8.85
C TYR A 104 -4.11 1.03 7.58
N HIS A 105 -5.43 0.77 7.60
CA HIS A 105 -6.19 0.31 6.44
C HIS A 105 -7.26 1.33 6.10
N ALA A 106 -7.35 1.69 4.82
CA ALA A 106 -8.42 2.56 4.32
C ALA A 106 -9.82 1.96 4.58
N TYR A 107 -9.92 0.63 4.58
CA TYR A 107 -11.13 -0.12 4.93
C TYR A 107 -10.97 -0.75 6.32
N ASN A 108 -11.07 0.07 7.36
CA ASN A 108 -11.06 -0.38 8.75
C ASN A 108 -12.50 -0.47 9.32
N PRO A 109 -12.70 -1.13 10.48
CA PRO A 109 -14.03 -1.34 11.05
C PRO A 109 -14.82 -0.05 11.29
N ASP A 110 -14.16 1.04 11.69
CA ASP A 110 -14.84 2.30 11.97
C ASP A 110 -15.37 2.93 10.68
N VAL A 111 -14.53 3.01 9.63
CA VAL A 111 -14.92 3.51 8.30
C VAL A 111 -16.06 2.68 7.69
N VAL A 112 -15.98 1.35 7.78
CA VAL A 112 -17.03 0.48 7.24
C VAL A 112 -18.35 0.64 8.00
N ARG A 113 -18.29 0.71 9.34
CA ARG A 113 -19.48 0.87 10.20
C ARG A 113 -20.16 2.20 9.95
N THR A 114 -19.43 3.32 9.91
CA THR A 114 -20.04 4.64 9.69
C THR A 114 -20.64 4.76 8.29
N LEU A 115 -20.01 4.17 7.27
CA LEU A 115 -20.60 4.11 5.93
C LEU A 115 -21.89 3.30 5.90
N GLN A 116 -21.92 2.13 6.55
CA GLN A 116 -23.13 1.31 6.64
C GLN A 116 -24.25 2.04 7.37
N GLN A 117 -23.93 2.74 8.46
CA GLN A 117 -24.89 3.56 9.19
C GLN A 117 -25.46 4.67 8.30
N ALA A 118 -24.60 5.42 7.61
CA ALA A 118 -25.03 6.53 6.74
C ALA A 118 -26.00 6.08 5.64
N VAL A 119 -25.74 4.92 5.03
CA VAL A 119 -26.61 4.38 3.97
C VAL A 119 -27.92 3.80 4.54
N GLN A 120 -27.92 3.29 5.77
CA GLN A 120 -29.12 2.75 6.41
C GLN A 120 -30.03 3.84 6.98
N SER A 121 -29.46 4.87 7.60
CA SER A 121 -30.23 5.98 8.17
C SER A 121 -30.74 6.93 7.10
N GLY A 122 -29.95 7.15 6.03
CA GLY A 122 -30.23 8.15 5.02
C GLY A 122 -29.93 9.59 5.47
N GLU A 123 -29.41 9.77 6.67
CA GLU A 123 -29.10 11.08 7.25
C GLU A 123 -27.72 11.59 6.79
N TYR A 124 -27.68 12.82 6.28
CA TYR A 124 -26.43 13.40 5.75
C TYR A 124 -25.36 13.59 6.85
N SER A 125 -25.78 13.84 8.09
CA SER A 125 -24.87 13.96 9.24
C SER A 125 -24.07 12.67 9.49
N ASP A 126 -24.69 11.51 9.31
CA ASP A 126 -24.01 10.21 9.44
C ASP A 126 -22.97 10.02 8.31
N TYR A 127 -23.27 10.50 7.10
CA TYR A 127 -22.29 10.53 6.00
C TYR A 127 -21.13 11.48 6.31
N GLN A 128 -21.39 12.64 6.91
CA GLN A 128 -20.33 13.58 7.27
C GLN A 128 -19.35 12.98 8.30
N GLU A 129 -19.82 12.17 9.25
CA GLU A 129 -18.94 11.45 10.18
C GLU A 129 -18.04 10.43 9.45
N TYR A 130 -18.61 9.66 8.52
CA TYR A 130 -17.82 8.80 7.63
C TYR A 130 -16.79 9.60 6.82
N ALA A 131 -17.20 10.70 6.18
CA ALA A 131 -16.35 11.51 5.34
C ALA A 131 -15.19 12.11 6.14
N LYS A 132 -15.45 12.55 7.37
CA LYS A 132 -14.43 13.04 8.30
C LYS A 132 -13.38 11.97 8.60
N LEU A 133 -13.78 10.74 8.94
CA LEU A 133 -12.86 9.63 9.19
C LEU A 133 -11.97 9.31 7.98
N VAL A 134 -12.51 9.45 6.76
CA VAL A 134 -11.76 9.20 5.52
C VAL A 134 -10.84 10.36 5.15
N ASN A 135 -11.27 11.61 5.37
CA ASN A 135 -10.53 12.80 4.95
C ASN A 135 -9.47 13.26 5.95
N GLU A 136 -9.65 12.99 7.25
CA GLU A 136 -8.71 13.38 8.32
C GLU A 136 -7.73 12.25 8.70
N ARG A 137 -7.67 11.18 7.89
CA ARG A 137 -6.76 10.06 8.11
C ARG A 137 -5.29 10.43 7.86
N PRO A 138 -4.33 9.64 8.37
CA PRO A 138 -2.94 9.75 7.96
C PRO A 138 -2.78 9.56 6.44
N ALA A 139 -1.81 10.24 5.83
CA ALA A 139 -1.54 10.11 4.40
C ALA A 139 -1.33 8.63 4.01
N THR A 140 -2.26 8.09 3.22
CA THR A 140 -2.32 6.67 2.85
C THR A 140 -2.24 6.50 1.33
N THR A 141 -2.71 7.49 0.57
CA THR A 141 -2.69 7.55 -0.89
C THR A 141 -2.12 8.87 -1.36
N LEU A 142 -1.62 8.95 -2.61
CA LEU A 142 -0.98 10.16 -3.14
C LEU A 142 -1.88 11.40 -3.08
N ARG A 143 -3.19 11.23 -3.28
CA ARG A 143 -4.17 12.34 -3.20
C ARG A 143 -4.30 12.91 -1.79
N ASP A 144 -3.94 12.17 -0.75
CA ASP A 144 -3.96 12.67 0.62
C ASP A 144 -2.83 13.69 0.86
N LEU A 145 -1.84 13.78 -0.05
CA LEU A 145 -0.76 14.79 -0.03
C LEU A 145 -1.13 16.06 -0.81
N LEU A 146 -2.30 16.09 -1.43
CA LEU A 146 -2.77 17.22 -2.23
C LEU A 146 -3.81 18.01 -1.44
N ALA A 147 -3.76 19.33 -1.57
CA ALA A 147 -4.78 20.23 -1.04
C ALA A 147 -5.44 20.98 -2.19
N ILE A 148 -6.76 21.14 -2.11
CA ILE A 148 -7.48 22.02 -3.02
C ILE A 148 -7.14 23.46 -2.63
N THR A 149 -6.69 24.26 -3.59
CA THR A 149 -6.55 25.71 -3.42
C THR A 149 -7.83 26.35 -3.95
N PRO A 150 -8.80 26.69 -3.08
CA PRO A 150 -10.06 27.27 -3.54
C PRO A 150 -9.79 28.64 -4.18
N GLY A 151 -10.58 28.97 -5.20
CA GLY A 151 -10.61 30.33 -5.75
C GLY A 151 -11.22 31.33 -4.76
N GLU A 152 -11.10 32.61 -5.06
CA GLU A 152 -11.57 33.68 -4.16
C GLU A 152 -13.10 33.73 -4.02
N ASN A 153 -13.83 33.30 -5.04
CA ASN A 153 -15.29 33.41 -5.09
C ASN A 153 -15.94 32.03 -4.92
N ALA A 154 -16.57 31.82 -3.76
CA ALA A 154 -17.46 30.68 -3.56
C ALA A 154 -18.77 30.89 -4.34
N VAL A 155 -19.27 29.84 -4.96
CA VAL A 155 -20.61 29.83 -5.59
C VAL A 155 -21.64 29.27 -4.62
N ASN A 156 -22.91 29.65 -4.79
CA ASN A 156 -23.99 29.06 -4.01
C ASN A 156 -24.18 27.61 -4.46
N ILE A 157 -24.47 26.69 -3.52
CA ILE A 157 -24.74 25.29 -3.84
C ILE A 157 -25.94 25.12 -4.80
N ALA A 158 -26.89 26.07 -4.80
CA ALA A 158 -28.02 26.07 -5.73
C ALA A 158 -27.62 26.35 -7.19
N ASP A 159 -26.44 26.94 -7.41
CA ASP A 159 -25.90 27.22 -8.76
C ASP A 159 -25.04 26.05 -9.28
N VAL A 160 -24.83 25.02 -8.46
CA VAL A 160 -24.08 23.80 -8.83
C VAL A 160 -25.03 22.82 -9.52
N GLU A 161 -24.50 22.04 -10.47
CA GLU A 161 -25.24 21.00 -11.19
C GLU A 161 -25.98 20.06 -10.21
N PRO A 162 -27.25 19.70 -10.50
CA PRO A 162 -28.05 18.87 -9.62
C PRO A 162 -27.50 17.44 -9.58
N ALA A 163 -27.76 16.72 -8.47
CA ALA A 163 -27.27 15.36 -8.28
C ALA A 163 -27.71 14.35 -9.37
N SER A 164 -28.80 14.64 -10.11
CA SER A 164 -29.24 13.81 -11.24
C SER A 164 -28.36 13.92 -12.49
N GLU A 165 -27.46 14.90 -12.53
CA GLU A 165 -26.57 15.20 -13.65
C GLU A 165 -25.08 14.97 -13.33
N LEU A 166 -24.76 14.51 -12.11
CA LEU A 166 -23.43 14.10 -11.66
C LEU A 166 -23.16 12.62 -11.91
#